data_AF-A0A6B3LII4-F1
#
_entry.id   AF-A0A6B3LII4-F1
#
_cell.length_a   1.000
_cell.length_b   1.000
_cell.length_c   1.000
_cell.angle_alpha   90.00
_cell.angle_beta   90.00
_cell.angle_gamma   90.00
#
_symmetry.space_group_name_H-M   'P 1'
#
loop_
_entity.id
_entity.type
_entity.pdbx_description
1 polymer ?
#
loop_
_entity_poly.entity_id
_entity_poly.type
_entity_poly.pdbx_seq_one_letter_code
_entity_poly.pdbx_strand_id
1 'polypeptide(L)'
;MQLSEDVHNYMETLVGQVLGQPEYSDTYDQDQLADLACLALCQLRPIYIRHDIDFLSALPEAKLVILKDHALIAVQAAESMIVNDRRRNRDSDVPVIFTHARFDDDAELEWFETPIVNQVQHHK
;
A
#
# COMPACT_ATOMS: atom_id res chain seq x y z
N MET A 1 -20.10 -5.72 -6.20
CA MET A 1 -19.79 -7.04 -5.64
C MET A 1 -18.90 -6.78 -4.45
N GLN A 2 -19.44 -6.86 -3.23
CA GLN A 2 -18.64 -6.84 -2.01
C GLN A 2 -18.17 -8.28 -1.81
N LEU A 3 -16.87 -8.52 -1.97
CA LEU A 3 -16.25 -9.70 -1.38
C LEU A 3 -16.62 -9.65 0.12
N SER A 4 -16.97 -10.78 0.75
CA SER A 4 -17.53 -10.82 2.12
C SER A 4 -16.88 -9.82 3.08
N GLU A 5 -17.62 -9.22 4.03
CA GLU A 5 -17.11 -8.22 5.00
C GLU A 5 -15.80 -8.62 5.69
N ASP A 6 -15.52 -9.92 5.77
CA ASP A 6 -14.31 -10.47 6.34
C ASP A 6 -13.07 -10.44 5.43
N VAL A 7 -13.12 -9.97 4.17
CA VAL A 7 -11.94 -9.90 3.29
C VAL A 7 -11.49 -8.45 3.10
N HIS A 8 -10.27 -8.15 3.56
CA HIS A 8 -9.67 -6.82 3.52
C HIS A 8 -8.22 -6.87 3.04
N ASN A 9 -7.71 -5.72 2.60
CA ASN A 9 -6.30 -5.56 2.27
C ASN A 9 -5.50 -5.34 3.55
N TYR A 10 -4.62 -6.27 3.94
CA TYR A 10 -3.81 -6.16 5.15
C TYR A 10 -2.93 -4.90 5.19
N MET A 11 -2.57 -4.35 4.03
CA MET A 11 -1.84 -3.08 3.97
C MET A 11 -2.64 -1.90 4.52
N GLU A 12 -3.98 -1.95 4.51
CA GLU A 12 -4.83 -0.94 5.18
C GLU A 12 -4.58 -0.94 6.69
N THR A 13 -4.42 -2.10 7.30
CA THR A 13 -4.06 -2.24 8.72
C THR A 13 -2.71 -1.59 9.01
N LEU A 14 -1.69 -1.85 8.18
CA LEU A 14 -0.35 -1.30 8.40
C LEU A 14 -0.30 0.22 8.17
N VAL A 15 -0.96 0.72 7.12
CA VAL A 15 -1.09 2.17 6.87
C VAL A 15 -1.84 2.85 8.01
N GLY A 16 -2.94 2.25 8.49
CA GLY A 16 -3.70 2.76 9.63
C GLY A 16 -2.86 2.82 10.92
N GLN A 17 -1.99 1.85 11.15
CA GLN A 17 -1.05 1.88 12.28
C GLN A 17 -0.06 3.05 12.21
N VAL A 18 0.44 3.37 11.01
CA VAL A 18 1.33 4.53 10.82
C VAL A 18 0.57 5.83 11.03
N LEU A 19 -0.61 5.99 10.40
CA LEU A 19 -1.42 7.21 10.50
C LEU A 19 -2.03 7.44 11.90
N GLY A 20 -2.14 6.39 12.71
CA GLY A 20 -2.54 6.49 14.11
C GLY A 20 -1.44 6.98 15.06
N GLN A 21 -0.21 7.17 14.57
CA GLN A 21 0.86 7.76 15.38
C GLN A 21 0.61 9.26 15.60
N PRO A 22 0.97 9.84 16.76
CA PRO A 22 0.69 11.24 17.10
C PRO A 22 1.20 12.24 16.06
N GLU A 23 2.31 11.94 15.38
CA GLU A 23 2.90 12.78 14.34
C GLU A 23 1.93 13.00 13.17
N TYR A 24 1.01 12.07 12.91
CA TYR A 24 -0.02 12.19 11.89
C TYR A 24 -1.40 12.52 12.50
N SER A 25 -1.83 11.79 13.53
CA SER A 25 -3.19 11.91 14.09
C SER A 25 -3.47 13.27 14.73
N ASP A 26 -2.45 13.91 15.29
CA ASP A 26 -2.59 15.23 15.93
C ASP A 26 -2.33 16.38 14.94
N THR A 27 -1.71 16.08 13.80
CA THR A 27 -1.30 17.06 12.77
C THR A 27 -2.35 17.24 11.69
N TYR A 28 -3.02 16.16 11.29
CA TYR A 28 -3.94 16.13 10.15
C TYR A 28 -5.38 15.86 10.58
N ASP A 29 -6.33 16.48 9.90
CA ASP A 29 -7.75 16.18 10.11
C ASP A 29 -8.18 14.85 9.46
N GLN A 30 -9.42 14.41 9.73
CA GLN A 30 -9.94 13.14 9.23
C GLN A 30 -9.94 13.03 7.69
N ASP A 31 -10.20 14.13 6.99
CA ASP A 31 -10.23 14.14 5.52
C ASP A 31 -8.80 14.04 4.97
N GLN A 32 -7.86 14.77 5.56
CA GLN A 32 -6.44 14.70 5.22
C GLN A 32 -5.84 13.32 5.52
N LEU A 33 -6.20 12.69 6.64
CA LEU A 33 -5.77 11.33 6.97
C LEU A 33 -6.33 10.32 5.96
N ALA A 34 -7.57 10.49 5.51
CA ALA A 34 -8.15 9.64 4.47
C ALA A 34 -7.43 9.82 3.12
N ASP A 35 -7.06 11.06 2.76
CA ASP A 35 -6.27 11.34 1.56
C ASP A 35 -4.87 10.73 1.63
N LEU A 36 -4.19 10.84 2.79
CA LEU A 36 -2.90 10.18 3.05
C LEU A 36 -3.01 8.66 2.89
N ALA A 37 -4.05 8.05 3.48
CA ALA A 37 -4.29 6.62 3.37
C ALA A 37 -4.50 6.21 1.91
N CYS A 38 -5.30 6.95 1.14
CA CYS A 38 -5.53 6.69 -0.27
C CYS A 38 -4.23 6.74 -1.08
N LEU A 39 -3.46 7.81 -0.93
CA LEU A 39 -2.20 8.00 -1.65
C LEU A 39 -1.15 6.95 -1.26
N ALA A 40 -1.06 6.58 0.02
CA ALA A 40 -0.15 5.53 0.49
C ALA A 40 -0.55 4.17 -0.10
N LEU A 41 -1.82 3.79 -0.02
CA LEU A 41 -2.31 2.50 -0.52
C LEU A 41 -2.15 2.35 -2.03
N CYS A 42 -2.26 3.42 -2.81
CA CYS A 42 -1.99 3.39 -4.25
C CYS A 42 -0.53 3.01 -4.61
N GLN A 43 0.40 3.12 -3.66
CA GLN A 43 1.81 2.80 -3.86
C GLN A 43 2.17 1.39 -3.39
N LEU A 44 1.27 0.71 -2.67
CA LEU A 44 1.52 -0.56 -2.02
C LEU A 44 0.91 -1.73 -2.81
N ARG A 45 1.59 -2.88 -2.80
CA ARG A 45 1.01 -4.13 -3.30
C ARG A 45 -0.12 -4.55 -2.37
N PRO A 46 -1.37 -4.71 -2.84
CA PRO A 46 -2.47 -5.12 -1.98
C PRO A 46 -2.32 -6.59 -1.59
N ILE A 47 -2.60 -6.91 -0.32
CA ILE A 47 -2.57 -8.27 0.22
C ILE A 47 -3.95 -8.56 0.82
N TYR A 48 -4.84 -9.16 0.02
CA TYR A 48 -6.18 -9.49 0.47
C TYR A 48 -6.19 -10.76 1.30
N ILE A 49 -6.64 -10.63 2.55
CA ILE A 49 -6.71 -11.74 3.52
C ILE A 49 -8.10 -11.77 4.15
N ARG A 50 -8.44 -12.91 4.77
CA ARG A 50 -9.67 -13.03 5.56
C ARG A 50 -9.46 -12.82 7.05
N HIS A 51 -8.43 -13.44 7.62
CA HIS A 51 -8.12 -13.30 9.05
C HIS A 51 -6.65 -12.95 9.23
N ASP A 52 -6.38 -11.88 9.97
CA ASP A 52 -5.02 -11.43 10.30
C ASP A 52 -4.22 -12.53 11.02
N ILE A 53 -4.87 -13.32 11.88
CA ILE A 53 -4.22 -14.40 12.64
C ILE A 53 -3.65 -15.46 11.70
N ASP A 54 -4.42 -15.91 10.71
CA ASP A 54 -3.97 -16.92 9.74
C ASP A 54 -2.79 -16.38 8.93
N PHE A 55 -2.91 -15.15 8.44
CA PHE A 55 -1.85 -14.50 7.66
C PHE A 55 -0.56 -14.32 8.48
N LEU A 56 -0.65 -13.77 9.69
CA LEU A 56 0.49 -13.54 10.56
C LEU A 56 1.13 -14.85 11.06
N SER A 57 0.35 -15.91 11.24
CA SER A 57 0.88 -17.22 11.66
C SER A 57 1.73 -17.90 10.58
N ALA A 58 1.45 -17.60 9.30
CA ALA A 58 2.17 -18.15 8.16
C ALA A 58 3.29 -17.22 7.64
N LEU A 59 3.27 -15.94 8.00
CA LEU A 59 4.20 -14.93 7.51
C LEU A 59 5.53 -14.95 8.31
N PRO A 60 6.70 -15.05 7.66
CA PRO A 60 7.98 -14.89 8.33
C PRO A 60 8.13 -13.50 8.95
N GLU A 61 8.71 -13.43 10.15
CA GLU A 61 8.89 -12.16 10.89
C GLU A 61 9.66 -11.11 10.09
N ALA A 62 10.74 -11.52 9.41
CA ALA A 62 11.53 -10.63 8.55
C ALA A 62 10.67 -9.98 7.44
N LYS A 63 9.68 -10.70 6.91
CA LYS A 63 8.79 -10.17 5.88
C LYS A 63 7.78 -9.19 6.47
N LEU A 64 7.30 -9.44 7.69
CA LEU A 64 6.43 -8.48 8.38
C LEU A 64 7.15 -7.13 8.62
N VAL A 65 8.44 -7.15 8.98
CA VAL A 65 9.25 -5.94 9.10
C VAL A 65 9.30 -5.16 7.78
N ILE A 66 9.56 -5.85 6.67
CA ILE A 66 9.58 -5.24 5.33
C ILE A 66 8.23 -4.60 4.99
N LEU A 67 7.11 -5.29 5.26
CA LEU A 67 5.77 -4.74 4.99
C LEU A 67 5.47 -3.48 5.82
N LYS A 68 5.93 -3.45 7.08
CA LYS A 68 5.81 -2.27 7.94
C LYS A 68 6.64 -1.10 7.42
N ASP A 69 7.88 -1.36 7.01
CA ASP A 69 8.77 -0.35 6.43
C ASP A 69 8.17 0.23 5.14
N HIS A 70 7.60 -0.63 4.28
CA HIS A 70 6.90 -0.19 3.07
C HIS A 70 5.71 0.72 3.40
N ALA A 71 4.89 0.37 4.39
CA ALA A 71 3.76 1.20 4.81
C ALA A 71 4.23 2.58 5.32
N LEU A 72 5.30 2.61 6.13
CA LEU A 72 5.89 3.86 6.62
C LEU A 72 6.39 4.75 5.47
N ILE A 73 7.17 4.17 4.55
CA ILE A 73 7.72 4.90 3.39
C ILE A 73 6.59 5.43 2.50
N ALA A 74 5.54 4.64 2.28
CA ALA A 74 4.40 5.05 1.46
C ALA A 74 3.62 6.22 2.09
N VAL A 75 3.43 6.21 3.42
CA VAL A 75 2.81 7.34 4.14
C VAL A 75 3.67 8.59 4.07
N GLN A 76 4.98 8.49 4.28
CA GLN A 76 5.90 9.63 4.15
C GLN A 76 5.91 10.21 2.73
N ALA A 77 5.87 9.34 1.72
CA ALA A 77 5.75 9.77 0.33
C ALA A 77 4.41 10.49 0.07
N ALA A 78 3.30 9.94 0.57
CA ALA A 78 1.98 10.56 0.49
C ALA A 78 1.93 11.92 1.18
N GLU A 79 2.50 12.04 2.38
CA GLU A 79 2.61 13.28 3.12
C GLU A 79 3.35 14.37 2.34
N SER A 80 4.47 14.00 1.72
CA SER A 80 5.22 14.94 0.87
C SER A 80 4.40 15.48 -0.31
N MET A 81 3.42 14.71 -0.80
CA MET A 81 2.54 15.14 -1.88
C MET A 81 1.45 16.10 -1.40
N ILE A 82 0.99 15.97 -0.14
CA ILE A 82 -0.02 16.86 0.46
C ILE A 82 0.63 18.17 0.94
N VAL A 83 1.78 18.09 1.59
CA VAL A 83 2.49 19.30 2.08
C VAL A 83 2.99 20.16 0.91
N ASN A 84 3.49 19.54 -0.16
CA ASN A 84 3.93 20.25 -1.37
C ASN A 84 2.81 20.44 -2.40
N ASP A 85 1.55 20.23 -1.99
CA ASP A 85 0.44 20.18 -2.93
C ASP A 85 0.23 21.53 -3.63
N ARG A 86 0.56 21.58 -4.92
CA ARG A 86 0.35 22.74 -5.79
C ARG A 86 -1.12 22.94 -6.16
N ARG A 87 -2.03 22.06 -5.69
CA ARG A 87 -3.49 22.11 -5.92
C ARG A 87 -4.23 23.32 -5.33
N ARG A 88 -3.53 24.38 -4.90
CA ARG A 88 -4.15 25.71 -4.80
C ARG A 88 -4.66 26.22 -6.16
N ASN A 89 -4.11 25.73 -7.27
CA ASN A 89 -4.61 25.98 -8.64
C ASN A 89 -5.08 24.67 -9.29
N ARG A 90 -6.36 24.30 -9.10
CA ARG A 90 -6.99 23.14 -9.78
C ARG A 90 -7.03 23.24 -11.31
N ASP A 91 -6.76 24.42 -11.88
CA ASP A 91 -6.97 24.70 -13.31
C ASP A 91 -5.72 24.58 -14.19
N SER A 92 -4.50 24.48 -13.62
CA SER A 92 -3.27 24.74 -14.40
C SER A 92 -2.31 23.57 -14.55
N ASP A 93 -2.28 22.61 -13.62
CA ASP A 93 -1.26 21.55 -13.65
C ASP A 93 -1.85 20.23 -13.17
N VAL A 94 -1.87 19.23 -14.07
CA VAL A 94 -2.13 17.84 -13.70
C VAL A 94 -0.83 17.28 -13.13
N PRO A 95 -0.74 16.96 -11.83
CA PRO A 95 0.47 16.38 -11.28
C PRO A 95 0.68 14.99 -11.89
N VAL A 96 1.82 14.81 -12.57
CA VAL A 96 2.27 13.50 -13.02
C VAL A 96 2.75 12.75 -11.78
N ILE A 97 1.95 11.79 -11.32
CA ILE A 97 2.33 10.87 -10.26
C ILE A 97 3.38 9.93 -10.86
N PHE A 98 4.66 10.23 -10.63
CA PHE A 98 5.69 9.21 -10.79
C PHE A 98 5.54 8.26 -9.61
N THR A 99 4.75 7.19 -9.79
CA THR A 99 4.85 6.03 -8.92
C THR A 99 6.25 5.47 -9.10
N HIS A 100 7.20 5.95 -8.30
CA HIS A 100 8.40 5.18 -7.99
C HIS A 100 7.97 4.06 -7.04
N ALA A 101 7.14 3.18 -7.60
CA ALA A 101 7.02 1.81 -7.18
C ALA A 101 8.41 1.20 -7.39
N ARG A 102 9.34 1.49 -6.47
CA ARG A 102 10.55 0.70 -6.28
C ARG A 102 10.09 -0.62 -5.69
N PHE A 103 9.32 -1.36 -6.49
CA PHE A 103 9.24 -2.79 -6.31
C PHE A 103 10.65 -3.27 -6.62
N ASP A 104 11.22 -4.02 -5.69
CA ASP A 104 12.36 -4.86 -5.99
C ASP A 104 11.85 -5.87 -7.03
N ASP A 105 11.85 -5.48 -8.31
CA ASP A 105 11.39 -6.31 -9.44
C ASP A 105 12.21 -7.61 -9.51
N ASP A 106 13.37 -7.64 -8.84
CA ASP A 106 14.28 -8.77 -8.71
C ASP A 106 13.96 -9.69 -7.50
N ALA A 107 12.98 -9.35 -6.65
CA ALA A 107 12.57 -10.21 -5.54
C ALA A 107 11.81 -11.45 -6.05
N GLU A 108 12.21 -12.64 -5.61
CA GLU A 108 11.51 -13.89 -5.96
C GLU A 108 10.03 -13.81 -5.59
N LEU A 109 9.17 -14.12 -6.57
CA LEU A 109 7.72 -14.18 -6.39
C LEU A 109 7.39 -15.27 -5.37
N GLU A 110 6.59 -14.90 -4.37
CA GLU A 110 6.06 -15.88 -3.43
C GLU A 110 5.15 -16.90 -4.13
N TRP A 111 4.88 -18.03 -3.47
CA TRP A 111 4.01 -19.08 -4.03
C TRP A 111 2.62 -18.57 -4.45
N PHE A 112 2.09 -17.55 -3.75
CA PHE A 112 0.82 -16.89 -4.07
C PHE A 112 0.94 -15.76 -5.10
N GLU A 113 2.15 -15.35 -5.47
CA GLU A 113 2.45 -14.31 -6.47
C GLU A 113 2.83 -14.91 -7.82
N THR A 114 3.07 -16.22 -7.88
CA THR A 114 3.31 -16.91 -9.16
C THR A 114 2.09 -16.78 -10.09
N PRO A 115 2.29 -16.45 -11.38
CA PRO A 115 1.19 -16.37 -12.33
C PRO A 115 0.41 -17.69 -12.40
N ILE A 116 -0.92 -17.59 -12.24
CA ILE A 116 -1.84 -18.74 -12.33
C ILE A 116 -1.77 -19.39 -13.72
N VAL A 117 -1.44 -18.61 -14.75
CA VAL A 117 -1.28 -19.11 -16.12
C VAL A 117 0.08 -19.77 -16.24
N ASN A 118 0.12 -21.09 -16.06
CA ASN A 118 1.22 -21.93 -16.50
C ASN A 118 1.65 -21.49 -17.91
N GLN A 119 2.95 -21.23 -18.08
CA GLN A 119 3.59 -20.92 -19.35
C GLN A 119 2.96 -21.76 -20.47
N VAL A 120 2.16 -21.13 -21.32
CA VAL A 120 1.64 -21.77 -22.53
C VAL A 120 2.89 -22.10 -23.34
N GLN A 121 3.28 -23.37 -23.34
CA GLN A 121 4.33 -23.88 -24.20
C GLN A 121 3.92 -23.56 -25.63
N HIS A 122 4.52 -22.53 -26.22
CA HIS A 122 4.49 -22.29 -27.65
C HIS A 122 5.14 -23.50 -28.32
N HIS A 123 4.33 -24.52 -28.61
CA HIS A 123 4.68 -25.55 -29.57
C HIS A 123 4.69 -24.88 -30.94
N LYS A 124 5.89 -24.92 -31.55
CA LYS A 124 6.22 -24.44 -32.89
C LYS A 124 5.21 -24.86 -33.95
#